data_AF-A0A9E2TLE0-F1
#
_entry.id   AF-A0A9E2TLE0-F1
#
_cell.length_a   1.000
_cell.length_b   1.000
_cell.length_c   1.000
_cell.angle_alpha   90.00
_cell.angle_beta   90.00
_cell.angle_gamma   90.00
#
_symmetry.space_group_name_H-M   'P 1'
#
loop_
_entity.id
_entity.type
_entity.pdbx_description
1 polymer ?
#
loop_
_entity_poly.entity_id
_entity_poly.type
_entity_poly.pdbx_seq_one_letter_code
_entity_poly.pdbx_strand_id
1 'polypeptide(L)'
;MAKTADVGEKIIQALADYLKRDAASIHTTHHLRDDLGLDSMAVIEMLYRIEEVFNLQIPDQDLVGLTTVGHVIRYVEGRVAPSEAETKKAKSPRTSKSKKA
;
A
#
# COMPACT_ATOMS: atom_id res chain seq x y z
N MET A 1 4.90 -0.07 -21.67
CA MET A 1 5.52 -0.76 -20.53
C MET A 1 5.95 0.31 -19.55
N ALA A 2 5.18 0.52 -18.47
CA ALA A 2 5.67 1.36 -17.38
C ALA A 2 6.87 0.63 -16.78
N LYS A 3 8.03 1.28 -16.79
CA LYS A 3 9.27 0.71 -16.27
C LYS A 3 9.06 0.55 -14.76
N THR A 4 9.52 -0.53 -14.16
CA THR A 4 9.44 -0.71 -12.69
C THR A 4 10.07 0.48 -11.95
N ALA A 5 11.04 1.15 -12.57
CA ALA A 5 11.64 2.40 -12.12
C ALA A 5 10.62 3.55 -11.90
N ASP A 6 9.48 3.55 -12.60
CA ASP A 6 8.48 4.62 -12.50
C ASP A 6 7.51 4.43 -11.32
N VAL A 7 7.41 3.21 -10.74
CA VAL A 7 6.40 2.91 -9.70
C VAL A 7 6.71 3.67 -8.43
N GLY A 8 7.95 3.60 -7.95
CA GLY A 8 8.41 4.34 -6.78
C GLY A 8 8.26 5.85 -6.95
N GLU A 9 8.65 6.38 -8.10
CA GLU A 9 8.55 7.82 -8.41
C GLU A 9 7.09 8.30 -8.41
N LYS A 10 6.18 7.54 -9.03
CA LYS A 10 4.74 7.86 -9.03
C LYS A 10 4.13 7.86 -7.63
N ILE A 11 4.51 6.90 -6.79
CA ILE A 11 4.01 6.83 -5.41
C ILE A 11 4.55 8.01 -4.59
N ILE A 12 5.84 8.33 -4.73
CA ILE A 12 6.45 9.48 -4.06
C ILE A 12 5.81 10.79 -4.54
N GLN A 13 5.56 10.95 -5.84
CA GLN A 13 4.85 12.11 -6.38
C GLN A 13 3.42 12.21 -5.84
N ALA A 14 2.66 11.10 -5.81
CA ALA A 14 1.31 11.10 -5.26
C ALA A 14 1.28 11.51 -3.78
N LEU A 15 2.27 11.05 -2.99
CA LEU A 15 2.46 11.45 -1.60
C LEU A 15 2.83 12.93 -1.48
N ALA A 16 3.75 13.43 -2.31
CA ALA A 16 4.17 14.82 -2.35
C ALA A 16 2.98 15.76 -2.64
N ASP A 17 2.17 15.41 -3.65
CA ASP A 17 0.98 16.16 -4.04
C ASP A 17 -0.09 16.16 -2.94
N TYR A 18 -0.33 15.02 -2.30
CA TYR A 18 -1.31 14.90 -1.21
C TYR A 18 -0.89 15.70 0.02
N LEU A 19 0.38 15.58 0.42
CA LEU A 19 0.94 16.29 1.58
C LEU A 19 1.22 17.77 1.28
N LYS A 20 1.20 18.18 0.01
CA LYS A 20 1.63 19.49 -0.49
C LYS A 20 3.07 19.83 -0.07
N ARG A 21 3.98 18.86 -0.28
CA ARG A 21 5.40 18.96 0.10
C ARG A 21 6.27 18.52 -1.06
N ASP A 22 7.57 18.75 -0.96
CA ASP A 22 8.52 18.33 -1.97
C ASP A 22 8.69 16.80 -1.98
N ALA A 23 8.63 16.19 -3.16
CA ALA A 23 8.96 14.78 -3.37
C ALA A 23 10.37 14.43 -2.87
N ALA A 24 11.32 15.38 -2.97
CA ALA A 24 12.68 15.19 -2.45
C ALA A 24 12.74 15.05 -0.92
N SER A 25 11.71 15.53 -0.20
CA SER A 25 11.60 15.37 1.26
C SER A 25 11.03 14.03 1.70
N ILE A 26 10.59 13.19 0.75
CA ILE A 26 9.96 11.91 1.02
C ILE A 26 10.95 10.80 0.70
N HIS A 27 11.32 10.04 1.72
CA HIS A 27 12.22 8.90 1.60
C HIS A 27 11.47 7.60 1.78
N THR A 28 11.96 6.53 1.15
CA THR A 28 11.39 5.18 1.25
C THR A 28 11.44 4.62 2.68
N THR A 29 12.32 5.16 3.53
CA THR A 29 12.43 4.81 4.94
C THR A 29 11.41 5.52 5.83
N HIS A 30 10.74 6.57 5.34
CA HIS A 30 9.78 7.31 6.14
C HIS A 30 8.55 6.47 6.44
N HIS A 31 8.15 6.51 7.71
CA HIS A 31 6.89 5.97 8.19
C HIS A 31 5.74 6.89 7.78
N LEU A 32 4.69 6.33 7.20
CA LEU A 32 3.56 7.11 6.68
C LEU A 32 2.89 7.93 7.79
N ARG A 33 2.72 7.33 8.97
CA ARG A 33 2.13 8.00 10.13
C ARG A 33 3.14 8.84 10.91
N ASP A 34 4.19 8.21 11.40
CA ASP A 34 5.12 8.84 12.35
C ASP A 34 6.00 9.93 11.72
N ASP A 35 6.46 9.76 10.47
CA ASP A 35 7.35 10.72 9.81
C ASP A 35 6.60 11.69 8.88
N LEU A 36 5.66 11.17 8.09
CA LEU A 36 4.89 11.99 7.14
C LEU A 36 3.63 12.62 7.75
N GLY A 37 3.23 12.20 8.95
CA GLY A 37 2.06 12.74 9.64
C GLY A 37 0.73 12.34 9.01
N LEU A 38 0.68 11.23 8.27
CA LEU A 38 -0.58 10.76 7.68
C LEU A 38 -1.45 10.10 8.76
N ASP A 39 -2.67 10.60 8.91
CA ASP A 39 -3.69 9.97 9.73
C ASP A 39 -4.13 8.62 9.14
N SER A 40 -4.77 7.76 9.95
CA SER A 40 -5.27 6.45 9.50
C SER A 40 -6.18 6.54 8.27
N MET A 41 -7.02 7.58 8.18
CA MET A 41 -7.89 7.80 7.03
C MET A 41 -7.11 8.30 5.81
N ALA A 42 -6.14 9.19 6.03
CA ALA A 42 -5.28 9.70 4.97
C ALA A 42 -4.43 8.59 4.32
N VAL A 43 -3.94 7.63 5.10
CA VAL A 43 -3.25 6.44 4.59
C VAL A 43 -4.17 5.60 3.70
N ILE A 44 -5.42 5.39 4.13
CA ILE A 44 -6.41 4.60 3.36
C ILE A 44 -6.75 5.31 2.03
N GLU A 45 -7.02 6.62 2.06
CA GLU A 45 -7.27 7.42 0.85
C GLU A 45 -6.10 7.39 -0.14
N MET A 46 -4.87 7.53 0.37
CA MET A 46 -3.65 7.45 -0.43
C MET A 46 -3.54 6.09 -1.13
N LEU A 47 -3.82 5.00 -0.40
CA LEU A 47 -3.74 3.65 -0.94
C LEU A 47 -4.82 3.41 -2.00
N TYR A 48 -6.05 3.88 -1.81
CA TYR A 48 -7.09 3.84 -2.86
C TYR A 48 -6.67 4.58 -4.12
N ARG A 49 -6.01 5.74 -4.00
CA ARG A 49 -5.52 6.47 -5.17
C ARG A 49 -4.44 5.69 -5.92
N ILE A 50 -3.57 5.00 -5.20
CA ILE A 50 -2.56 4.11 -5.78
C ILE A 50 -3.23 2.90 -6.46
N GLU A 51 -4.25 2.31 -5.85
CA GLU A 51 -5.06 1.24 -6.44
C GLU A 51 -5.64 1.63 -7.80
N GLU A 52 -6.25 2.81 -7.90
CA GLU A 52 -6.81 3.32 -9.15
C GLU A 52 -5.74 3.58 -10.22
N VAL A 53 -4.61 4.20 -9.84
CA VAL A 53 -3.52 4.56 -10.77
C VAL A 53 -2.89 3.32 -11.41
N PHE A 54 -2.78 2.23 -10.66
CA PHE A 54 -2.13 1.01 -11.10
C PHE A 54 -3.13 -0.13 -11.40
N ASN A 55 -4.44 0.13 -11.35
CA ASN A 55 -5.50 -0.86 -11.53
C ASN A 55 -5.30 -2.13 -10.68
N LEU A 56 -4.93 -1.94 -9.40
CA LEU A 56 -4.69 -3.03 -8.45
C LEU A 56 -5.70 -2.97 -7.28
N GLN A 57 -5.76 -4.04 -6.50
CA GLN A 57 -6.61 -4.13 -5.32
C GLN A 57 -5.80 -4.61 -4.11
N ILE A 58 -5.69 -3.79 -3.07
CA ILE A 58 -4.99 -4.10 -1.82
C ILE A 58 -6.05 -4.55 -0.80
N PRO A 59 -5.93 -5.77 -0.25
CA PRO A 59 -6.87 -6.22 0.78
C PRO A 59 -6.60 -5.48 2.09
N ASP A 60 -7.66 -5.21 2.85
CA ASP A 60 -7.60 -4.49 4.14
C ASP A 60 -6.59 -5.09 5.14
N GLN A 61 -6.38 -6.41 5.07
CA GLN A 61 -5.44 -7.14 5.92
C GLN A 61 -3.99 -6.74 5.66
N ASP A 62 -3.65 -6.42 4.41
CA ASP A 62 -2.29 -6.04 4.01
C ASP A 62 -2.01 -4.57 4.35
N LEU A 63 -3.04 -3.72 4.43
CA LEU A 63 -2.92 -2.29 4.77
C LEU A 63 -2.18 -2.09 6.11
N VAL A 64 -2.38 -2.99 7.07
CA VAL A 64 -1.73 -2.94 8.39
C VAL A 64 -0.21 -3.11 8.29
N GLY A 65 0.29 -3.83 7.27
CA GLY A 65 1.71 -4.00 7.00
C GLY A 65 2.35 -2.86 6.20
N LEU A 66 1.53 -2.01 5.58
CA LEU A 66 1.97 -0.88 4.76
C LEU A 66 2.25 0.35 5.62
N THR A 67 3.30 0.25 6.42
CA THR A 67 3.68 1.28 7.41
C THR A 67 4.64 2.34 6.87
N THR A 68 5.49 1.97 5.91
CA THR A 68 6.51 2.85 5.34
C THR A 68 6.28 3.06 3.84
N VAL A 69 6.82 4.17 3.30
CA VAL A 69 6.77 4.45 1.86
C VAL A 69 7.39 3.31 1.05
N GLY A 70 8.51 2.76 1.50
CA GLY A 70 9.19 1.62 0.86
C GLY A 70 8.35 0.34 0.86
N HIS A 71 7.55 0.09 1.90
CA HIS A 71 6.62 -1.05 1.90
C HIS A 71 5.56 -0.90 0.83
N VAL A 72 4.95 0.28 0.70
CA VAL A 72 3.94 0.55 -0.34
C VAL A 72 4.53 0.38 -1.74
N ILE A 73 5.72 0.95 -1.98
CA ILE A 73 6.39 0.86 -3.28
C ILE A 73 6.65 -0.61 -3.64
N ARG A 74 7.29 -1.37 -2.74
CA ARG A 74 7.58 -2.79 -2.99
C ARG A 74 6.32 -3.62 -3.22
N TYR A 75 5.26 -3.33 -2.46
CA TYR A 75 4.00 -4.03 -2.60
C TYR A 75 3.40 -3.84 -3.99
N VAL A 76 3.35 -2.58 -4.45
CA VAL A 76 2.83 -2.24 -5.78
C VAL A 76 3.72 -2.80 -6.86
N GLU A 77 5.04 -2.62 -6.79
CA GLU A 77 6.02 -3.15 -7.75
C GLU A 77 5.85 -4.67 -7.95
N GLY A 78 5.67 -5.43 -6.86
CA GLY A 78 5.43 -6.86 -6.91
C GLY A 78 4.10 -7.25 -7.57
N ARG A 79 3.11 -6.36 -7.59
CA ARG A 79 1.78 -6.57 -8.17
C ARG A 79 1.70 -6.13 -9.64
N VAL A 80 2.43 -5.09 -10.03
CA VAL A 80 2.46 -4.60 -11.43
C VAL A 80 3.54 -5.24 -12.30
N ALA A 81 4.52 -5.95 -11.71
CA ALA A 81 5.40 -6.81 -12.47
C ALA A 81 4.60 -7.99 -13.07
N PRO A 82 4.83 -8.37 -14.34
CA PRO A 82 4.20 -9.54 -14.94
C PRO A 82 4.80 -10.81 -14.31
N SER A 83 4.32 -11.20 -13.14
CA SER A 83 4.63 -12.49 -12.53
C SER A 83 3.43 -12.98 -11.73
N GLU A 84 2.59 -13.75 -12.42
CA GLU A 84 1.77 -14.86 -11.94
C GLU A 84 2.01 -15.23 -10.46
N ALA A 85 1.21 -14.66 -9.55
CA ALA A 85 1.11 -15.09 -8.15
C ALA A 85 -0.16 -14.56 -7.47
N GLU A 86 -1.33 -14.97 -7.98
CA GLU A 86 -2.44 -15.23 -7.05
C GLU A 86 -2.05 -16.45 -6.20
N THR A 87 -2.32 -16.37 -4.88
CA THR A 87 -2.26 -17.43 -3.85
C THR A 87 -0.92 -17.69 -3.13
N LYS A 88 -0.84 -17.28 -1.84
CA LYS A 88 -0.68 -18.18 -0.65
C LYS A 88 -0.53 -17.44 0.70
N LYS A 89 -1.65 -17.40 1.47
CA LYS A 89 -1.85 -17.54 2.95
C LYS A 89 -2.93 -16.55 3.47
N ALA A 90 -4.21 -16.93 3.53
CA ALA A 90 -4.86 -17.60 4.69
C ALA A 90 -4.75 -16.77 5.99
N LYS A 91 -5.84 -16.21 6.53
CA LYS A 91 -7.04 -16.93 7.01
C LYS A 91 -8.30 -16.03 7.00
N SER A 92 -9.35 -16.52 6.36
CA SER A 92 -10.74 -16.36 6.84
C SER A 92 -11.20 -17.78 7.28
N PRO A 93 -12.11 -17.97 8.26
CA PRO A 93 -13.46 -17.37 8.22
C PRO A 93 -14.07 -16.98 9.60
N ARG A 94 -15.04 -16.05 9.56
CA ARG A 94 -16.16 -16.00 10.53
C ARG A 94 -16.91 -17.33 10.49
N THR A 95 -17.09 -18.02 11.63
CA THR A 95 -18.36 -18.67 12.08
C THR A 95 -18.18 -19.32 13.45
N SER A 96 -18.99 -18.86 14.42
CA SER A 96 -19.74 -19.64 15.42
C SER A 96 -19.37 -21.13 15.63
N LYS A 97 -19.00 -21.48 16.86
CA LYS A 97 -19.32 -22.80 17.43
C LYS A 97 -19.98 -22.62 18.80
N SER A 98 -21.30 -22.64 18.78
CA SER A 98 -22.10 -23.16 19.89
C SER A 98 -21.82 -24.65 20.11
N LYS A 99 -21.78 -25.01 21.40
CA LYS A 99 -22.35 -26.23 22.02
C LYS A 99 -21.46 -27.45 22.31
N LYS A 100 -21.78 -28.00 23.51
CA LYS A 100 -21.60 -29.36 24.08
C LYS A 100 -20.28 -29.59 24.82
N ALA A 101 -20.25 -30.15 26.03
CA ALA A 101 -21.22 -30.98 26.74
C ALA A 101 -21.08 -30.80 28.26
#